data_AF-A0A1F2VG44-F1
#
_entry.id   AF-A0A1F2VG44-F1
#
_cell.length_a   1.000
_cell.length_b   1.000
_cell.length_c   1.000
_cell.angle_alpha   90.00
_cell.angle_beta   90.00
_cell.angle_gamma   90.00
#
_symmetry.space_group_name_H-M   'P 1'
#
loop_
_entity.id
_entity.type
_entity.pdbx_description
1 polymer ?
#
loop_
_entity_poly.entity_id
_entity_poly.type
_entity_poly.pdbx_seq_one_letter_code
_entity_poly.pdbx_strand_id
1 'polypeptide(L)'
;MLSVLAPALVGSMLLAVLSTVADYVWFRGIPQHQVSSGMIHGAVLFAALGAYLGWRKGKVGAGALGGLVSGTAAALSFYALAPIGGYPMMIVSWVLLWIFLAALQTHLDGRLDPARAIGRGVITSVAAGLGFAVVLFQLYRDWPPEAFPTFRHFVAWSMAYLPGLYVLLKR
;
A
#
# COMPACT_ATOMS: atom_id res chain seq x y z
N MET A 1 -4.99 23.05 -1.47
CA MET A 1 -4.09 22.04 -2.10
C MET A 1 -2.88 21.70 -1.24
N LEU A 2 -2.14 22.68 -0.70
CA LEU A 2 -0.96 22.43 0.16
C LEU A 2 -1.26 21.61 1.43
N SER A 3 -2.46 21.71 1.99
CA SER A 3 -2.86 21.02 3.22
C SER A 3 -2.94 19.49 3.12
N VAL A 4 -3.03 18.93 1.91
CA VAL A 4 -3.08 17.47 1.66
C VAL A 4 -1.78 16.94 1.07
N LEU A 5 -1.02 17.80 0.39
CA LEU A 5 0.23 17.40 -0.25
C LEU A 5 1.31 16.99 0.77
N ALA A 6 1.55 17.83 1.79
CA ALA A 6 2.54 17.53 2.82
C ALA A 6 2.28 16.17 3.52
N PRO A 7 1.07 15.85 3.99
CA PRO A 7 0.83 14.54 4.57
C PRO A 7 0.84 13.41 3.54
N ALA A 8 0.51 13.64 2.27
CA ALA A 8 0.68 12.62 1.24
C ALA A 8 2.16 12.29 1.02
N LEU A 9 3.04 13.30 0.99
CA LEU A 9 4.49 13.15 0.88
C LEU A 9 5.09 12.41 2.08
N VAL A 10 4.72 12.79 3.31
CA VAL A 10 5.20 12.11 4.52
C VAL A 10 4.78 10.64 4.52
N GLY A 11 3.51 10.35 4.18
CA GLY A 11 3.02 8.98 4.09
C GLY A 11 3.71 8.19 2.98
N SER A 12 3.98 8.81 1.82
CA SER A 12 4.63 8.12 0.70
C SER A 12 6.09 7.81 1.01
N MET A 13 6.82 8.72 1.65
CA MET A 13 8.20 8.50 2.08
C MET A 13 8.28 7.42 3.16
N LEU A 14 7.36 7.42 4.13
CA LEU A 14 7.27 6.36 5.15
C LEU A 14 7.12 4.98 4.50
N LEU A 15 6.14 4.84 3.61
CA LEU A 15 5.93 3.58 2.90
C LEU A 15 7.11 3.24 1.98
N ALA A 16 7.74 4.23 1.36
CA ALA A 16 8.92 4.00 0.54
C ALA A 16 10.10 3.43 1.31
N VAL A 17 10.34 3.89 2.55
CA VAL A 17 11.35 3.29 3.43
C VAL A 17 11.00 1.84 3.69
N LEU A 18 9.76 1.53 4.08
CA LEU A 18 9.34 0.17 4.41
C LEU A 18 9.41 -0.78 3.21
N SER A 19 8.95 -0.34 2.04
CA SER A 19 9.04 -1.13 0.80
C SER A 19 10.48 -1.33 0.36
N THR A 20 11.34 -0.31 0.50
CA THR A 20 12.78 -0.45 0.18
C THR A 20 13.45 -1.46 1.10
N VAL A 21 13.12 -1.46 2.39
CA VAL A 21 13.62 -2.45 3.34
C VAL A 21 13.09 -3.85 3.00
N ALA A 22 11.81 -3.97 2.64
CA ALA A 22 11.22 -5.25 2.22
C ALA A 22 11.88 -5.80 0.95
N ASP A 23 12.09 -4.96 -0.07
CA ASP A 23 12.80 -5.33 -1.29
C ASP A 23 14.23 -5.76 -0.99
N TYR A 24 14.91 -5.08 -0.06
CA TYR A 24 16.25 -5.48 0.36
C TYR A 24 16.24 -6.85 1.04
N VAL A 25 15.26 -7.11 1.91
CA VAL A 25 15.08 -8.41 2.57
C VAL A 25 14.86 -9.53 1.52
N TRP A 26 14.01 -9.30 0.52
CA TRP A 26 13.83 -10.23 -0.60
C TRP A 26 15.08 -10.39 -1.47
N PHE A 27 15.81 -9.31 -1.74
CA PHE A 27 17.08 -9.35 -2.46
C PHE A 27 18.11 -10.24 -1.74
N ARG A 28 18.11 -10.25 -0.39
CA ARG A 28 18.97 -11.13 0.43
C ARG A 28 18.50 -12.59 0.46
N GLY A 29 17.42 -12.95 -0.23
CA GLY A 29 16.90 -14.31 -0.35
C GLY A 29 16.11 -14.80 0.87
N ILE A 30 15.67 -13.90 1.74
CA ILE A 30 14.94 -14.22 2.98
C ILE A 30 13.58 -13.52 2.91
N PRO A 31 12.42 -14.19 3.00
CA PRO A 31 12.10 -15.60 2.77
C PRO A 31 11.82 -15.86 1.28
N GLN A 32 11.86 -17.14 0.84
CA GLN A 32 11.29 -17.55 -0.45
C GLN A 32 9.85 -17.02 -0.59
N HIS A 33 9.38 -16.71 -1.81
CA HIS A 33 8.03 -16.19 -2.12
C HIS A 33 6.91 -17.12 -1.62
N GLN A 34 6.65 -17.11 -0.32
CA GLN A 34 5.68 -17.92 0.38
C GLN A 34 4.47 -17.06 0.75
N VAL A 35 3.31 -17.71 0.90
CA VAL A 35 2.06 -17.06 1.33
C VAL A 35 2.26 -16.26 2.62
N SER A 36 2.91 -16.85 3.62
CA SER A 36 3.22 -16.23 4.90
C SER A 36 4.06 -14.96 4.74
N SER A 37 5.07 -14.99 3.87
CA SER A 37 5.94 -13.83 3.62
C SER A 37 5.15 -12.67 3.00
N GLY A 38 4.27 -12.95 2.02
CA GLY A 38 3.41 -11.94 1.40
C GLY A 38 2.40 -11.35 2.38
N MET A 39 1.80 -12.20 3.23
CA MET A 39 0.88 -11.77 4.28
C MET A 39 1.57 -10.89 5.32
N ILE A 40 2.75 -11.28 5.83
CA ILE A 40 3.52 -10.49 6.81
C ILE A 40 3.90 -9.15 6.19
N HIS A 41 4.40 -9.16 4.95
CA HIS A 41 4.76 -7.94 4.22
C HIS A 41 3.56 -6.98 4.13
N GLY A 42 2.42 -7.46 3.63
CA GLY A 42 1.20 -6.67 3.52
C GLY A 42 0.70 -6.16 4.89
N ALA A 43 0.64 -7.04 5.88
CA ALA A 43 0.17 -6.69 7.22
C ALA A 43 1.04 -5.60 7.87
N VAL A 44 2.36 -5.73 7.83
CA VAL A 44 3.28 -4.75 8.43
C VAL A 44 3.22 -3.42 7.69
N LEU A 45 3.28 -3.45 6.37
CA LEU A 45 3.28 -2.23 5.55
C LEU A 45 1.99 -1.42 5.74
N PHE A 46 0.84 -2.10 5.73
CA PHE A 46 -0.44 -1.43 5.91
C PHE A 46 -0.78 -1.13 7.37
N ALA A 47 -0.25 -1.87 8.35
CA ALA A 47 -0.30 -1.44 9.74
C ALA A 47 0.42 -0.11 9.95
N ALA A 48 1.59 0.08 9.34
CA ALA A 48 2.32 1.34 9.40
C ALA A 48 1.56 2.49 8.71
N LEU A 49 1.00 2.27 7.52
CA LEU A 49 0.14 3.26 6.87
C LEU A 49 -1.08 3.58 7.73
N GLY A 50 -1.76 2.56 8.25
CA GLY A 50 -2.92 2.72 9.11
C GLY A 50 -2.58 3.51 10.37
N ALA A 51 -1.46 3.22 11.02
CA ALA A 51 -0.96 3.97 12.17
C ALA A 51 -0.72 5.45 11.82
N TYR A 52 -0.16 5.72 10.64
CA TYR A 52 0.03 7.08 10.13
C TYR A 52 -1.32 7.80 9.89
N LEU A 53 -2.30 7.14 9.27
CA LEU A 53 -3.65 7.68 9.07
C LEU A 53 -4.34 7.95 10.42
N GLY A 54 -4.21 7.02 11.36
CA GLY A 54 -4.75 7.12 12.72
C GLY A 54 -4.11 8.25 13.52
N TRP A 55 -2.78 8.39 13.47
CA TRP A 55 -2.04 9.46 14.14
C TRP A 55 -2.56 10.84 13.77
N ARG A 56 -2.80 11.08 12.48
CA ARG A 56 -3.38 12.33 11.97
C ARG A 56 -4.80 12.64 12.49
N LYS A 57 -5.44 11.67 13.13
CA LYS A 57 -6.80 11.75 13.68
C LYS A 57 -6.84 11.52 15.19
N GLY A 58 -5.67 11.41 15.85
CA GLY A 58 -5.58 11.08 17.28
C GLY A 58 -6.02 9.64 17.62
N LYS A 59 -6.03 8.74 16.64
CA LYS A 59 -6.56 7.37 16.71
C LYS A 59 -5.52 6.34 16.23
N VAL A 60 -4.28 6.44 16.71
CA VAL A 60 -3.16 5.59 16.23
C VAL A 60 -3.48 4.10 16.31
N GLY A 61 -3.99 3.62 17.46
CA GLY A 61 -4.28 2.20 17.66
C GLY A 61 -5.35 1.65 16.70
N ALA A 62 -6.46 2.38 16.55
CA ALA A 62 -7.51 2.01 15.60
C ALA A 62 -7.01 2.07 14.15
N GLY A 63 -6.19 3.05 13.82
CA GLY A 63 -5.52 3.15 12.53
C GLY A 63 -4.61 1.95 12.25
N ALA A 64 -3.72 1.62 13.18
CA ALA A 64 -2.77 0.51 13.06
C ALA A 64 -3.51 -0.83 12.88
N LEU A 65 -4.52 -1.10 13.70
CA LEU A 65 -5.33 -2.31 13.60
C LEU A 65 -6.10 -2.37 12.28
N GLY A 66 -6.75 -1.26 11.89
CA GLY A 66 -7.47 -1.20 10.62
C GLY A 66 -6.55 -1.39 9.42
N GLY A 67 -5.34 -0.84 9.47
CA GLY A 67 -4.31 -1.02 8.46
C GLY A 67 -3.82 -2.47 8.37
N LEU A 68 -3.53 -3.09 9.51
CA LEU A 68 -3.16 -4.51 9.61
C LEU A 68 -4.24 -5.41 9.00
N VAL A 69 -5.50 -5.19 9.37
CA VAL A 69 -6.65 -5.93 8.83
C VAL A 69 -6.76 -5.70 7.31
N SER A 70 -6.63 -4.46 6.84
CA SER A 70 -6.72 -4.13 5.42
C SER A 70 -5.64 -4.85 4.60
N GLY A 71 -4.39 -4.82 5.06
CA GLY A 71 -3.27 -5.47 4.39
C GLY A 71 -3.39 -6.99 4.39
N THR A 72 -3.77 -7.57 5.53
CA THR A 72 -3.96 -9.02 5.66
C THR A 72 -5.11 -9.51 4.79
N ALA A 73 -6.25 -8.84 4.82
CA ALA A 73 -7.43 -9.20 4.03
C ALA A 73 -7.15 -9.11 2.52
N ALA A 74 -6.41 -8.08 2.08
CA ALA A 74 -6.01 -7.95 0.69
C ALA A 74 -5.00 -9.02 0.24
N ALA A 75 -4.03 -9.37 1.09
CA ALA A 75 -3.10 -10.46 0.77
C ALA A 75 -3.84 -11.81 0.68
N LEU A 76 -4.73 -12.09 1.64
CA LEU A 76 -5.54 -13.30 1.65
C LEU A 76 -6.49 -13.38 0.44
N SER A 77 -7.08 -12.25 0.02
CA SER A 77 -7.97 -12.25 -1.14
C SER A 77 -7.23 -12.64 -2.41
N PHE A 78 -5.96 -12.24 -2.58
CA PHE A 78 -5.15 -12.70 -3.72
C PHE A 78 -5.00 -14.21 -3.72
N TYR A 79 -4.58 -14.81 -2.60
CA TYR A 79 -4.39 -16.26 -2.52
C TYR A 79 -5.69 -17.05 -2.64
N ALA A 80 -6.82 -16.48 -2.20
CA ALA A 80 -8.14 -17.08 -2.38
C ALA A 80 -8.63 -17.03 -3.83
N LEU A 81 -8.31 -15.94 -4.57
CA LEU A 81 -8.76 -15.73 -5.94
C LEU A 81 -7.81 -16.33 -6.99
N ALA A 82 -6.52 -16.46 -6.67
CA ALA A 82 -5.49 -16.96 -7.58
C ALA A 82 -5.81 -18.35 -8.18
N PRO A 83 -6.40 -19.32 -7.46
CA PRO A 83 -6.83 -20.60 -8.05
C PRO A 83 -7.90 -20.47 -9.13
N ILE A 84 -8.68 -19.38 -9.12
CA ILE A 84 -9.80 -19.15 -10.03
C ILE A 84 -9.34 -18.40 -11.29
N GLY A 85 -8.50 -17.37 -11.11
CA GLY A 85 -8.16 -16.42 -12.17
C GLY A 85 -6.67 -16.14 -12.34
N GLY A 86 -5.79 -16.84 -11.62
CA GLY A 86 -4.33 -16.68 -11.70
C GLY A 86 -3.83 -15.31 -11.22
N TYR A 87 -2.67 -14.90 -11.74
CA TYR A 87 -1.99 -13.66 -11.36
C TYR A 87 -2.80 -12.36 -11.57
N PRO A 88 -3.66 -12.22 -12.60
CA PRO A 88 -4.53 -11.05 -12.76
C PRO A 88 -5.41 -10.73 -11.53
N MET A 89 -5.71 -11.72 -10.68
CA MET A 89 -6.45 -11.51 -9.42
C MET A 89 -5.70 -10.62 -8.41
N MET A 90 -4.40 -10.40 -8.61
CA MET A 90 -3.64 -9.40 -7.89
C MET A 90 -4.22 -7.98 -8.09
N ILE A 91 -4.75 -7.67 -9.28
CA ILE A 91 -5.40 -6.38 -9.56
C ILE A 91 -6.67 -6.24 -8.73
N VAL A 92 -7.47 -7.30 -8.62
CA VAL A 92 -8.69 -7.30 -7.79
C VAL A 92 -8.32 -7.06 -6.32
N SER A 93 -7.30 -7.76 -5.84
CA SER A 93 -6.81 -7.65 -4.46
C SER A 93 -6.22 -6.28 -4.16
N TRP A 94 -5.52 -5.69 -5.14
CA TRP A 94 -5.04 -4.31 -5.11
C TRP A 94 -6.19 -3.31 -4.96
N VAL A 95 -7.26 -3.44 -5.76
CA VAL A 95 -8.42 -2.56 -5.63
C VAL A 95 -9.08 -2.71 -4.26
N LEU A 96 -9.25 -3.95 -3.78
CA LEU A 96 -9.84 -4.24 -2.47
C LEU A 96 -9.04 -3.61 -1.33
N LEU A 97 -7.71 -3.70 -1.35
CA LEU A 97 -6.83 -3.03 -0.39
C LEU A 97 -7.15 -1.54 -0.29
N TRP A 98 -7.20 -0.83 -1.42
CA TRP A 98 -7.43 0.61 -1.42
C TRP A 98 -8.85 0.98 -0.98
N ILE A 99 -9.84 0.11 -1.25
CA ILE A 99 -11.19 0.25 -0.70
C ILE A 99 -11.18 0.10 0.83
N PHE A 100 -10.47 -0.89 1.37
CA PHE A 100 -10.37 -1.06 2.83
C PHE A 100 -9.65 0.11 3.49
N LEU A 101 -8.58 0.64 2.90
CA LEU A 101 -7.91 1.84 3.39
C LEU A 101 -8.79 3.09 3.31
N ALA A 102 -9.61 3.21 2.26
CA ALA A 102 -10.59 4.30 2.15
C ALA A 102 -11.72 4.17 3.19
N ALA A 103 -12.19 2.96 3.46
CA ALA A 103 -13.14 2.66 4.53
C ALA A 103 -12.56 2.98 5.91
N LEU A 104 -11.29 2.62 6.15
CA LEU A 104 -10.57 2.99 7.36
C LEU A 104 -10.50 4.51 7.49
N GLN A 105 -10.13 5.22 6.41
CA GLN A 105 -10.03 6.67 6.42
C GLN A 105 -11.39 7.34 6.75
N THR A 106 -12.49 6.90 6.15
CA THR A 106 -13.83 7.45 6.45
C THR A 106 -14.28 7.13 7.88
N HIS A 107 -14.00 5.92 8.36
CA HIS A 107 -14.23 5.54 9.75
C HIS A 107 -13.42 6.42 10.73
N LEU A 108 -12.14 6.64 10.46
CA LEU A 108 -11.28 7.52 11.27
C LEU A 108 -11.79 8.97 11.27
N ASP A 109 -12.35 9.43 10.15
CA ASP A 109 -13.01 10.73 10.00
C ASP A 109 -14.32 10.84 10.81
N GLY A 110 -14.81 9.75 11.40
CA GLY A 110 -15.90 9.73 12.40
C GLY A 110 -17.14 8.96 11.97
N ARG A 111 -17.27 8.61 10.68
CA ARG A 111 -18.40 7.81 10.17
C ARG A 111 -17.98 7.01 8.95
N LEU A 112 -18.20 5.70 9.02
CA LEU A 112 -18.05 4.82 7.86
C LEU A 112 -19.15 5.16 6.84
N ASP A 113 -18.72 5.53 5.63
CA ASP A 113 -19.58 5.72 4.46
C ASP A 113 -19.12 4.74 3.38
N PRO A 114 -19.87 3.63 3.15
CA PRO A 114 -19.47 2.60 2.21
C PRO A 114 -19.38 3.10 0.76
N ALA A 115 -20.32 3.94 0.33
CA ALA A 115 -20.33 4.43 -1.05
C ALA A 115 -19.11 5.33 -1.31
N ARG A 116 -18.82 6.22 -0.36
CA ARG A 116 -17.61 7.06 -0.42
C ARG A 116 -16.34 6.24 -0.33
N ALA A 117 -16.30 5.21 0.53
CA ALA A 117 -15.14 4.34 0.67
C ALA A 117 -14.85 3.59 -0.64
N ILE A 118 -15.87 3.00 -1.27
CA ILE A 118 -15.73 2.29 -2.55
C ILE A 118 -15.25 3.25 -3.64
N GLY A 119 -15.97 4.36 -3.86
CA GLY A 119 -15.61 5.32 -4.91
C GLY A 119 -14.21 5.89 -4.73
N ARG A 120 -13.86 6.31 -3.50
CA ARG A 120 -12.53 6.82 -3.20
C ARG A 120 -11.46 5.74 -3.33
N GLY A 121 -11.72 4.52 -2.86
CA GLY A 121 -10.80 3.39 -2.96
C GLY A 121 -10.46 3.03 -4.40
N VAL A 122 -11.45 3.00 -5.29
CA VAL A 122 -11.25 2.75 -6.72
C VAL A 122 -10.45 3.86 -7.38
N ILE A 123 -10.77 5.14 -7.13
CA ILE A 123 -9.99 6.26 -7.71
C ILE A 123 -8.56 6.23 -7.16
N THR A 124 -8.39 5.92 -5.88
CA THR A 124 -7.09 5.79 -5.22
C THR A 124 -6.27 4.67 -5.84
N SER A 125 -6.88 3.51 -6.12
CA SER A 125 -6.18 2.35 -6.67
C SER A 125 -5.68 2.61 -8.09
N VAL A 126 -6.44 3.35 -8.90
CA VAL A 126 -6.02 3.81 -10.23
C VAL A 126 -4.86 4.79 -10.11
N ALA A 127 -4.97 5.81 -9.25
CA ALA A 127 -3.91 6.79 -9.05
C ALA A 127 -2.61 6.12 -8.56
N ALA A 128 -2.71 5.23 -7.57
CA ALA A 128 -1.58 4.46 -7.08
C ALA A 128 -1.01 3.54 -8.17
N GLY A 129 -1.85 2.93 -9.02
CA GLY A 129 -1.40 2.10 -10.14
C GLY A 129 -0.56 2.87 -11.16
N LEU A 130 -0.93 4.13 -11.44
CA LEU A 130 -0.12 5.02 -12.30
C LEU A 130 1.25 5.30 -11.69
N GLY A 131 1.32 5.53 -10.38
CA GLY A 131 2.60 5.66 -9.67
C GLY A 131 3.39 4.34 -9.69
N PHE A 132 2.72 3.21 -9.49
CA PHE A 132 3.34 1.88 -9.44
C PHE A 132 3.97 1.47 -10.76
N ALA A 133 3.54 2.03 -11.89
CA ALA A 133 4.24 1.86 -13.17
C ALA A 133 5.73 2.24 -13.06
N VAL A 134 6.09 3.24 -12.25
CA VAL A 134 7.50 3.60 -11.99
C VAL A 134 8.26 2.43 -11.38
N VAL A 135 7.69 1.75 -10.39
CA VAL A 135 8.30 0.56 -9.76
C VAL A 135 8.46 -0.58 -10.77
N LEU A 136 7.42 -0.85 -11.57
CA LEU A 136 7.48 -1.89 -12.60
C LEU A 136 8.60 -1.63 -13.61
N PHE A 137 8.72 -0.41 -14.11
CA PHE A 137 9.70 -0.07 -15.15
C PHE A 137 11.12 0.17 -14.60
N GLN A 138 11.27 0.69 -13.39
CA GLN A 138 12.58 1.07 -12.83
C GLN A 138 13.22 -0.01 -11.97
N LEU A 139 12.41 -0.90 -11.34
CA LEU A 139 12.90 -1.88 -10.38
C LEU A 139 12.68 -3.31 -10.88
N TYR A 140 11.45 -3.65 -11.29
CA TYR A 140 11.06 -5.05 -11.47
C TYR A 140 11.34 -5.61 -12.87
N ARG A 141 11.59 -4.77 -13.87
CA ARG A 141 11.92 -5.21 -15.24
C ARG A 141 13.16 -6.09 -15.30
N ASP A 142 14.17 -5.78 -14.49
CA ASP A 142 15.49 -6.42 -14.50
C ASP A 142 15.79 -7.10 -13.16
N TRP A 143 14.77 -7.61 -12.47
CA TRP A 143 14.92 -8.25 -11.15
C TRP A 143 15.33 -9.73 -11.27
N PRO A 144 16.27 -10.24 -10.44
CA PRO A 144 17.03 -9.53 -9.40
C PRO A 144 18.24 -8.78 -9.97
N PRO A 145 18.55 -7.58 -9.44
CA PRO A 145 19.72 -6.83 -9.88
C PRO A 145 21.03 -7.42 -9.32
N GLU A 146 22.17 -7.15 -9.95
CA GLU A 146 23.50 -7.58 -9.46
C GLU A 146 23.87 -6.92 -8.11
N ALA A 147 23.42 -5.69 -7.90
CA ALA A 147 23.58 -4.91 -6.68
C ALA A 147 22.26 -4.24 -6.33
N PHE A 148 21.99 -3.99 -5.05
CA PHE A 148 20.72 -3.38 -4.60
C PHE A 148 20.81 -1.84 -4.59
N PRO A 149 20.21 -1.12 -5.56
CA PRO A 149 20.33 0.34 -5.63
C PRO A 149 19.34 1.01 -4.67
N THR A 150 19.65 1.02 -3.36
CA THR A 150 18.75 1.48 -2.28
C THR A 150 18.06 2.82 -2.56
N PHE A 151 18.80 3.83 -3.03
CA PHE A 151 18.23 5.14 -3.34
C PHE A 151 17.19 5.08 -4.47
N ARG A 152 17.43 4.25 -5.50
CA ARG A 152 16.50 4.07 -6.61
C ARG A 152 15.20 3.42 -6.15
N HIS A 153 15.28 2.40 -5.29
CA HIS A 153 14.11 1.78 -4.67
C HIS A 153 13.30 2.79 -3.88
N PHE A 154 13.96 3.57 -3.01
CA PHE A 154 13.30 4.59 -2.20
C PHE A 154 12.57 5.65 -3.05
N VAL A 155 13.21 6.16 -4.11
CA VAL A 155 12.59 7.14 -5.00
C VAL A 155 11.40 6.53 -5.75
N ALA A 156 11.58 5.34 -6.34
CA ALA A 156 10.52 4.67 -7.10
C ALA A 156 9.29 4.38 -6.22
N TRP A 157 9.50 3.86 -5.00
CA TRP A 157 8.40 3.63 -4.06
C TRP A 157 7.74 4.93 -3.58
N SER A 158 8.51 6.00 -3.37
CA SER A 158 7.95 7.31 -3.03
C SER A 158 7.00 7.81 -4.13
N MET A 159 7.41 7.66 -5.39
CA MET A 159 6.58 8.01 -6.55
C MET A 159 5.37 7.09 -6.68
N ALA A 160 5.49 5.80 -6.31
CA ALA A 160 4.39 4.85 -6.39
C ALA A 160 3.24 5.17 -5.43
N TYR A 161 3.55 5.51 -4.19
CA TYR A 161 2.52 5.76 -3.18
C TYR A 161 1.92 7.17 -3.21
N LEU A 162 2.68 8.17 -3.68
CA LEU A 162 2.28 9.57 -3.60
C LEU A 162 0.92 9.89 -4.26
N PRO A 163 0.63 9.48 -5.51
CA PRO A 163 -0.65 9.80 -6.15
C PRO A 163 -1.83 9.16 -5.43
N GLY A 164 -1.69 7.90 -5.01
CA GLY A 164 -2.69 7.19 -4.22
C GLY A 164 -2.96 7.90 -2.90
N LEU A 165 -1.93 8.18 -2.12
CA LEU A 165 -2.08 8.85 -0.83
C LEU A 165 -2.66 10.26 -0.96
N TYR A 166 -2.32 11.00 -2.01
CA TYR A 166 -2.93 12.29 -2.28
C TYR A 166 -4.45 12.18 -2.44
N VAL A 167 -4.93 11.23 -3.24
CA VAL A 167 -6.37 10.96 -3.44
C VAL A 167 -7.02 10.44 -2.16
N LEU A 168 -6.38 9.48 -1.49
CA LEU A 168 -6.87 8.87 -0.25
C LEU A 168 -7.02 9.88 0.89
N LEU A 169 -6.32 11.02 0.84
CA LEU A 169 -6.35 12.04 1.88
C LEU A 169 -7.16 13.28 1.50
N LYS A 170 -7.47 13.45 0.21
CA LYS A 170 -8.30 14.54 -0.31
C LYS A 170 -9.75 14.34 0.11
N ARG A 171 -10.30 15.27 0.89
CA ARG A 171 -11.70 15.24 1.35
C ARG A 171 -12.66 15.32 0.17
#